data_AF-A0A7X4CUQ5-F1
#
_entry.id   AF-A0A7X4CUQ5-F1
#
_cell.length_a   1.000
_cell.length_b   1.000
_cell.length_c   1.000
_cell.angle_alpha   90.00
_cell.angle_beta   90.00
_cell.angle_gamma   90.00
#
_symmetry.space_group_name_H-M   'P 1'
#
loop_
_entity.id
_entity.type
_entity.pdbx_description
1 polymer ?
#
loop_
_entity_poly.entity_id
_entity_poly.type
_entity_poly.pdbx_seq_one_letter_code
_entity_poly.pdbx_strand_id
1 'polypeptide(L)'
;MDTYSVEELYGAVVKELFVSRDKAKATGGRNNIRARGDGPEQAIRSLIGNLVGGLYRVTHGHVVRADGLKSGQMDVIVVKDVPAATMHKSDEGETELVRVEWVAAVGEVKASWWDHAEVVKSYCRVVNDMECLQKGQLVANRMRFGAMSDEVTVEETTRPITGRQWSNRCYTFLIALGQGACKVRDLEADMRASGIRPNSASVLILDEGEGATLCTPARLRENGIEIGVAAEVSLDTLDTAKAIDWATVQETGLESGVSCARLLHRFVTDLQLHLGTWYDEYINPSHYAKLGPVLTRRHAGERKLG
;
A
#
# COMPACT_ATOMS: atom_id res chain seq x y z
N MET A 1 3.21 -32.11 -11.73
CA MET A 1 3.52 -30.80 -11.15
C MET A 1 2.36 -30.45 -10.26
N ASP A 2 2.63 -30.20 -9.00
CA ASP A 2 1.59 -29.79 -8.06
C ASP A 2 1.18 -28.35 -8.38
N THR A 3 -0.13 -28.10 -8.45
CA THR A 3 -0.69 -26.77 -8.70
C THR A 3 -1.18 -26.19 -7.37
N TYR A 4 -0.65 -25.04 -7.00
CA TYR A 4 -1.08 -24.30 -5.81
C TYR A 4 -2.05 -23.19 -6.22
N SER A 5 -3.10 -23.01 -5.42
CA SER A 5 -3.99 -21.86 -5.50
C SER A 5 -3.33 -20.61 -4.90
N VAL A 6 -3.82 -19.43 -5.30
CA VAL A 6 -3.34 -18.15 -4.75
C VAL A 6 -3.63 -18.09 -3.25
N GLU A 7 -4.79 -18.60 -2.83
CA GLU A 7 -5.22 -18.66 -1.44
C GLU A 7 -4.29 -19.53 -0.58
N GLU A 8 -3.79 -20.66 -1.10
CA GLU A 8 -2.82 -21.49 -0.39
C GLU A 8 -1.47 -20.78 -0.21
N LEU A 9 -0.98 -20.14 -1.26
CA LEU A 9 0.30 -19.41 -1.22
C LEU A 9 0.24 -18.23 -0.23
N TYR A 10 -0.79 -17.39 -0.34
CA TYR A 10 -0.97 -16.27 0.58
C TYR A 10 -1.36 -16.72 1.99
N GLY A 11 -2.04 -17.86 2.13
CA GLY A 11 -2.33 -18.46 3.43
C GLY A 11 -1.05 -18.88 4.17
N ALA A 12 -0.07 -19.44 3.45
CA ALA A 12 1.24 -19.75 4.02
C ALA A 12 1.98 -18.48 4.48
N VAL A 13 1.96 -17.43 3.67
CA VAL A 13 2.53 -16.12 4.02
C VAL A 13 1.88 -15.54 5.28
N VAL A 14 0.54 -15.52 5.34
CA VAL A 14 -0.19 -15.02 6.52
C VAL A 14 0.21 -15.79 7.78
N LYS A 15 0.33 -17.11 7.68
CA LYS A 15 0.76 -17.95 8.78
C LYS A 15 2.17 -17.59 9.26
N GLU A 16 3.11 -17.32 8.35
CA GLU A 16 4.45 -16.87 8.71
C GLU A 16 4.45 -15.53 9.44
N LEU A 17 3.58 -14.58 9.04
CA LEU A 17 3.42 -13.30 9.73
C LEU A 17 2.97 -13.51 11.19
N PHE A 18 1.97 -14.36 11.43
CA PHE A 18 1.50 -14.66 12.78
C PHE A 18 2.55 -15.42 13.60
N VAL A 19 3.26 -16.38 13.01
CA VAL A 19 4.38 -17.06 13.67
C VAL A 19 5.48 -16.08 14.06
N SER A 20 5.83 -15.12 13.20
CA SER A 20 6.82 -14.09 13.51
C SER A 20 6.38 -13.22 14.69
N ARG A 21 5.11 -12.79 14.68
CA ARG A 21 4.49 -12.04 15.78
C ARG A 21 4.55 -12.81 17.09
N ASP A 22 4.22 -14.09 17.08
CA ASP A 22 4.17 -14.90 18.29
C ASP A 22 5.57 -15.21 18.83
N LYS A 23 6.54 -15.44 17.94
CA LYS A 23 7.96 -15.52 18.33
C LYS A 23 8.43 -14.23 19.00
N ALA A 24 8.14 -13.07 18.40
CA ALA A 24 8.51 -11.77 18.96
C ALA A 24 7.86 -11.51 20.34
N LYS A 25 6.58 -11.90 20.50
CA LYS A 25 5.88 -11.86 21.79
C LYS A 25 6.55 -12.77 22.84
N ALA A 26 6.99 -13.96 22.44
CA ALA A 26 7.62 -14.94 23.32
C ALA A 26 9.04 -14.52 23.75
N THR A 27 9.83 -13.95 22.85
CA THR A 27 11.23 -13.57 23.11
C THR A 27 11.39 -12.19 23.75
N GLY A 28 10.48 -11.25 23.48
CA GLY A 28 10.55 -9.86 23.97
C GLY A 28 10.32 -9.66 25.48
N GLY A 29 10.19 -10.72 26.29
CA GLY A 29 9.85 -10.61 27.72
C GLY A 29 8.57 -9.79 27.96
N ARG A 30 8.24 -9.45 29.22
CA ARG A 30 7.10 -8.55 29.51
C ARG A 30 7.42 -7.07 29.28
N ASN A 31 8.70 -6.69 29.34
CA ASN A 31 9.12 -5.28 29.40
C ASN A 31 9.89 -4.80 28.15
N ASN A 32 10.26 -5.67 27.20
CA ASN A 32 10.95 -5.25 25.99
C ASN A 32 9.95 -5.13 24.82
N ILE A 33 9.22 -4.00 24.83
CA ILE A 33 8.21 -3.68 23.82
C ILE A 33 8.83 -3.58 22.41
N ARG A 34 10.08 -3.12 22.29
CA ARG A 34 10.78 -2.99 21.00
C ARG A 34 10.97 -4.35 20.32
N ALA A 35 11.54 -5.30 21.05
CA ALA A 35 11.74 -6.66 20.54
C ALA A 35 10.44 -7.37 20.11
N ARG A 36 9.27 -6.95 20.64
CA ARG A 36 7.96 -7.47 20.22
C ARG A 36 7.46 -6.87 18.90
N GLY A 37 7.90 -5.65 18.55
CA GLY A 37 7.56 -4.98 17.30
C GLY A 37 8.45 -5.42 16.13
N ASP A 38 9.75 -5.57 16.38
CA ASP A 38 10.75 -5.81 15.33
C ASP A 38 10.47 -7.08 14.49
N GLY A 39 9.97 -8.15 15.11
CA GLY A 39 9.68 -9.41 14.42
C GLY A 39 8.59 -9.29 13.35
N PRO A 40 7.36 -8.86 13.71
CA PRO A 40 6.32 -8.50 12.74
C PRO A 40 6.80 -7.56 11.63
N GLU A 41 7.52 -6.50 11.99
CA GLU A 41 8.02 -5.53 11.01
C GLU A 41 8.99 -6.17 10.02
N GLN A 42 9.95 -6.96 10.49
CA GLN A 42 10.91 -7.66 9.64
C GLN A 42 10.22 -8.65 8.70
N ALA A 43 9.20 -9.36 9.19
CA ALA A 43 8.44 -10.30 8.37
C ALA A 43 7.65 -9.58 7.27
N ILE A 44 7.01 -8.44 7.60
CA ILE A 44 6.32 -7.60 6.62
C ILE A 44 7.29 -7.00 5.59
N ARG A 45 8.45 -6.48 6.03
CA ARG A 45 9.49 -5.96 5.13
C ARG A 45 9.97 -7.03 4.15
N SER A 46 10.22 -8.24 4.66
CA SER A 46 10.65 -9.39 3.84
C SER A 46 9.57 -9.79 2.84
N LEU A 47 8.32 -9.86 3.28
CA LEU A 47 7.17 -10.13 2.43
C LEU A 47 7.06 -9.12 1.28
N ILE A 48 7.04 -7.83 1.61
CA ILE A 48 6.91 -6.77 0.60
C ILE A 48 8.13 -6.81 -0.32
N GLY A 49 9.34 -6.97 0.21
CA GLY A 49 10.58 -7.06 -0.57
C GLY A 49 10.56 -8.19 -1.60
N ASN A 50 10.01 -9.35 -1.23
CA ASN A 50 9.87 -10.48 -2.15
C ASN A 50 8.82 -10.23 -3.25
N LEU A 51 7.89 -9.29 -3.04
CA LEU A 51 6.74 -9.06 -3.93
C LEU A 51 6.89 -7.83 -4.82
N VAL A 52 7.62 -6.79 -4.40
CA VAL A 52 7.73 -5.54 -5.18
C VAL A 52 8.70 -5.61 -6.37
N GLY A 53 9.43 -6.71 -6.52
CA GLY A 53 10.34 -6.94 -7.65
C GLY A 53 11.65 -6.14 -7.58
N GLY A 54 12.61 -6.49 -8.43
CA GLY A 54 14.01 -6.00 -8.32
C GLY A 54 14.24 -4.51 -8.62
N LEU A 55 13.22 -3.76 -9.06
CA LEU A 55 13.32 -2.31 -9.25
C LEU A 55 13.25 -1.53 -7.93
N TYR A 56 12.72 -2.18 -6.89
CA TYR A 56 12.53 -1.60 -5.58
C TYR A 56 13.20 -2.48 -4.52
N ARG A 57 13.68 -1.82 -3.48
CA ARG A 57 14.13 -2.48 -2.26
C ARG A 57 13.29 -1.99 -1.08
N VAL A 58 13.20 -2.83 -0.06
CA VAL A 58 12.46 -2.52 1.17
C VAL A 58 13.45 -2.34 2.32
N THR A 59 13.29 -1.26 3.07
CA THR A 59 14.15 -0.89 4.20
C THR A 59 13.31 -0.30 5.34
N HIS A 60 13.97 0.17 6.40
CA HIS A 60 13.36 0.96 7.46
C HIS A 60 14.30 2.10 7.87
N GLY A 61 13.74 3.14 8.50
CA GLY A 61 14.51 4.30 8.96
C GLY A 61 13.81 5.61 8.70
N HIS A 62 14.52 6.63 8.22
CA HIS A 62 13.97 7.97 8.04
C HIS A 62 13.95 8.39 6.58
N VAL A 63 12.93 9.15 6.21
CA VAL A 63 12.86 9.84 4.93
C VAL A 63 13.34 11.27 5.11
N VAL A 64 14.21 11.73 4.21
CA VAL A 64 14.90 13.02 4.30
C VAL A 64 14.74 13.77 2.99
N ARG A 65 14.49 15.08 3.08
CA ARG A 65 14.48 16.00 1.96
C ARG A 65 15.83 16.72 1.83
N ALA A 66 16.14 17.21 0.64
CA ALA A 66 17.39 17.92 0.36
C ALA A 66 17.67 19.14 1.26
N ASP A 67 16.65 19.76 1.86
CA ASP A 67 16.78 20.89 2.80
C ASP A 67 17.02 20.47 4.26
N GLY A 68 17.17 19.16 4.52
CA GLY A 68 17.39 18.61 5.85
C GLY A 68 16.13 18.33 6.66
N LEU A 69 14.93 18.57 6.12
CA LEU A 69 13.70 18.10 6.76
C LEU A 69 13.68 16.56 6.77
N LYS A 70 13.30 15.98 7.92
CA LYS A 70 13.33 14.54 8.18
C LYS A 70 12.00 14.08 8.79
N SER A 71 11.57 12.87 8.44
CA SER A 71 10.44 12.17 9.07
C SER A 71 10.80 11.53 10.42
N GLY A 72 9.78 11.07 11.14
CA GLY A 72 9.91 10.00 12.14
C GLY A 72 10.53 8.72 11.55
N GLN A 73 10.78 7.74 12.42
CA GLN A 73 11.20 6.41 11.96
C GLN A 73 9.99 5.70 11.33
N MET A 74 10.19 5.11 10.17
CA MET A 74 9.21 4.37 9.39
C MET A 74 9.54 2.88 9.45
N ASP A 75 8.55 2.04 9.72
CA ASP A 75 8.72 0.59 9.83
C ASP A 75 9.00 -0.04 8.48
N VAL A 76 8.40 0.51 7.41
CA VAL A 76 8.60 0.07 6.03
C VAL A 76 8.83 1.27 5.13
N ILE A 77 9.91 1.24 4.34
CA ILE A 77 10.18 2.18 3.25
C ILE A 77 10.42 1.36 1.99
N VAL A 78 9.55 1.52 0.99
CA VAL A 78 9.75 1.00 -0.36
C VAL A 78 10.41 2.08 -1.19
N VAL A 79 11.64 1.83 -1.63
CA VAL A 79 12.49 2.81 -2.31
C VAL A 79 13.01 2.22 -3.60
N LYS A 80 13.15 3.05 -4.64
CA LYS A 80 13.77 2.62 -5.89
C LYS A 80 15.20 2.14 -5.63
N ASP A 81 15.58 1.00 -6.19
CA ASP A 81 16.90 0.42 -5.98
C ASP A 81 17.96 1.14 -6.83
N VAL A 82 18.41 2.30 -6.34
CA VAL A 82 19.49 3.08 -6.95
C VAL A 82 20.48 3.55 -5.88
N PRO A 83 21.79 3.62 -6.18
CA PRO A 83 22.81 4.03 -5.21
C PRO A 83 22.56 5.42 -4.60
N ALA A 84 21.96 6.33 -5.36
CA ALA A 84 21.67 7.70 -4.93
C ALA A 84 20.50 7.82 -3.95
N ALA A 85 19.76 6.74 -3.69
CA ALA A 85 18.59 6.78 -2.81
C ALA A 85 18.97 6.88 -1.32
N THR A 86 20.08 6.27 -0.92
CA THR A 86 20.56 6.25 0.46
C THR A 86 21.53 7.39 0.70
N MET A 87 21.26 8.23 1.71
CA MET A 87 22.20 9.27 2.15
C MET A 87 23.19 8.71 3.18
N HIS A 88 22.68 7.88 4.09
CA HIS A 88 23.44 7.28 5.17
C HIS A 88 22.78 5.98 5.59
N LYS A 89 23.59 5.04 6.04
CA LYS A 89 23.17 3.77 6.64
C LYS A 89 23.99 3.60 7.90
N SER A 90 23.35 3.27 9.03
CA SER A 90 24.08 3.01 10.27
C SER A 90 25.06 1.85 10.07
N ASP A 91 26.16 1.84 10.83
CA ASP A 91 27.19 0.79 10.72
C ASP A 91 26.63 -0.61 11.04
N GLU A 92 25.62 -0.67 11.91
CA GLU A 92 24.86 -1.89 12.24
C GLU A 92 23.84 -2.28 11.15
N GLY A 93 23.65 -1.42 10.14
CA GLY A 93 22.84 -1.68 8.96
C GLY A 93 21.33 -1.64 9.18
N GLU A 94 20.87 -1.39 10.40
CA GLU A 94 19.45 -1.40 10.75
C GLU A 94 18.73 -0.16 10.20
N THR A 95 19.23 1.05 10.48
CA THR A 95 18.52 2.29 10.11
C THR A 95 19.14 2.98 8.90
N GLU A 96 18.31 3.33 7.92
CA GLU A 96 18.72 4.10 6.74
C GLU A 96 18.11 5.51 6.71
N LEU A 97 18.88 6.48 6.20
CA LEU A 97 18.40 7.80 5.80
C LEU A 97 18.18 7.80 4.29
N VAL A 98 16.92 7.83 3.88
CA VAL A 98 16.51 7.70 2.47
C VAL A 98 16.00 9.03 1.94
N ARG A 99 16.43 9.38 0.73
CA ARG A 99 15.97 10.58 0.02
C ARG A 99 14.51 10.45 -0.42
N VAL A 100 13.67 11.43 -0.08
CA VAL A 100 12.23 11.46 -0.40
C VAL A 100 11.93 11.28 -1.89
N GLU A 101 12.83 11.74 -2.77
CA GLU A 101 12.66 11.67 -4.23
C GLU A 101 12.64 10.23 -4.77
N TRP A 102 13.18 9.28 -4.00
CA TRP A 102 13.25 7.87 -4.37
C TRP A 102 12.26 6.98 -3.62
N VAL A 103 11.51 7.55 -2.67
CA VAL A 103 10.53 6.81 -1.86
C VAL A 103 9.24 6.67 -2.64
N ALA A 104 8.81 5.42 -2.82
CA ALA A 104 7.59 5.08 -3.55
C ALA A 104 6.44 4.71 -2.60
N ALA A 105 6.73 4.06 -1.48
CA ALA A 105 5.75 3.78 -0.44
C ALA A 105 6.39 3.81 0.96
N VAL A 106 5.59 4.14 1.97
CA VAL A 106 5.93 3.98 3.39
C VAL A 106 4.83 3.25 4.13
N GLY A 107 5.21 2.48 5.14
CA GLY A 107 4.30 1.66 5.91
C GLY A 107 4.55 1.76 7.40
N GLU A 108 3.45 1.74 8.16
CA GLU A 108 3.42 1.51 9.59
C GLU A 108 2.98 0.06 9.86
N VAL A 109 3.62 -0.63 10.79
CA VAL A 109 3.29 -2.00 11.16
C VAL A 109 3.00 -2.08 12.65
N LYS A 110 1.84 -2.64 13.00
CA LYS A 110 1.43 -2.84 14.38
C LYS A 110 1.20 -4.31 14.67
N ALA A 111 1.68 -4.77 15.82
CA ALA A 111 1.45 -6.13 16.27
C ALA A 111 -0.03 -6.43 16.58
N SER A 112 -0.89 -5.40 16.71
CA SER A 112 -2.35 -5.52 16.87
C SER A 112 -3.05 -4.15 16.80
N TRP A 113 -4.37 -4.17 16.60
CA TRP A 113 -5.32 -3.05 16.52
C TRP A 113 -6.04 -2.77 17.84
N TRP A 114 -5.60 -3.37 18.95
CA TRP A 114 -6.30 -3.30 20.24
C TRP A 114 -6.52 -1.86 20.76
N ASP A 115 -5.53 -0.98 20.58
CA ASP A 115 -5.58 0.46 20.88
C ASP A 115 -5.66 1.25 19.57
N HIS A 116 -6.79 1.10 18.87
CA HIS A 116 -7.00 1.68 17.56
C HIS A 116 -6.72 3.19 17.52
N ALA A 117 -7.05 3.95 18.58
CA ALA A 117 -6.80 5.38 18.63
C ALA A 117 -5.31 5.72 18.54
N GLU A 118 -4.45 5.06 19.33
CA GLU A 118 -3.00 5.27 19.24
C GLU A 118 -2.40 4.70 17.94
N VAL A 119 -2.95 3.59 17.44
CA VAL A 119 -2.54 3.02 16.14
C VAL A 119 -2.82 4.01 14.99
N VAL A 120 -4.04 4.54 14.91
CA VAL A 120 -4.46 5.54 13.92
C VAL A 120 -3.62 6.79 14.07
N LYS A 121 -3.39 7.28 15.29
CA LYS A 121 -2.52 8.44 15.56
C LYS A 121 -1.06 8.20 15.14
N SER A 122 -0.54 6.99 15.24
CA SER A 122 0.79 6.62 14.72
C SER A 122 0.80 6.74 13.19
N TYR A 123 -0.22 6.18 12.55
CA TYR A 123 -0.35 6.22 11.11
C TYR A 123 -0.57 7.64 10.56
N CYS A 124 -1.36 8.48 11.23
CA CYS A 124 -1.50 9.90 10.88
C CYS A 124 -0.16 10.62 10.88
N ARG A 125 0.75 10.29 11.81
CA ARG A 125 2.09 10.89 11.85
C ARG A 125 2.88 10.51 10.60
N VAL A 126 2.84 9.24 10.20
CA VAL A 126 3.47 8.76 8.96
C VAL A 126 2.95 9.52 7.74
N VAL A 127 1.62 9.64 7.59
CA VAL A 127 1.00 10.37 6.48
C VAL A 127 1.40 11.84 6.49
N ASN A 128 1.28 12.51 7.63
CA ASN A 128 1.58 13.94 7.76
C ASN A 128 3.06 14.24 7.48
N ASP A 129 3.97 13.39 7.95
CA ASP A 129 5.40 13.52 7.68
C ASP A 129 5.67 13.45 6.18
N MET A 130 5.07 12.49 5.48
CA MET A 130 5.23 12.35 4.03
C MET A 130 4.60 13.49 3.25
N GLU A 131 3.40 13.95 3.62
CA GLU A 131 2.80 15.13 3.00
C GLU A 131 3.67 16.38 3.19
N CYS A 132 4.27 16.54 4.37
CA CYS A 132 5.17 17.66 4.68
C CYS A 132 6.46 17.59 3.85
N LEU A 133 7.08 16.41 3.76
CA LEU A 133 8.29 16.18 2.97
C LEU A 133 8.04 16.39 1.47
N GLN A 134 6.93 15.89 0.94
CA GLN A 134 6.58 16.01 -0.48
C GLN A 134 6.02 17.39 -0.87
N LYS A 135 5.75 18.27 0.10
CA LYS A 135 5.26 19.63 -0.15
C LYS A 135 6.26 20.38 -1.03
N GLY A 136 5.79 20.86 -2.18
CA GLY A 136 6.63 21.56 -3.17
C GLY A 136 7.45 20.65 -4.09
N GLN A 137 7.38 19.32 -3.92
CA GLN A 137 8.02 18.32 -4.80
C GLN A 137 7.03 17.60 -5.72
N LEU A 138 5.73 17.91 -5.61
CA LEU A 138 4.69 17.33 -6.46
C LEU A 138 4.77 17.91 -7.87
N VAL A 139 5.14 17.07 -8.83
CA VAL A 139 5.08 17.41 -10.26
C VAL A 139 3.82 16.78 -10.85
N ALA A 140 3.08 17.56 -11.66
CA ALA A 140 1.93 17.04 -12.39
C ALA A 140 2.40 15.94 -13.35
N ASN A 141 1.70 14.82 -13.39
CA ASN A 141 1.99 13.76 -14.35
C ASN A 141 1.32 14.10 -15.69
N ARG A 142 2.06 14.76 -16.57
CA ARG A 142 1.59 15.18 -17.90
C ARG A 142 1.54 14.04 -18.94
N MET A 143 2.04 12.85 -18.59
CA MET A 143 2.11 11.64 -19.42
C MET A 143 1.22 10.51 -18.87
N ARG A 144 0.13 10.87 -18.20
CA ARG A 144 -0.80 9.91 -17.59
C ARG A 144 -1.43 9.00 -18.65
N PHE A 145 -1.29 7.68 -18.49
CA PHE A 145 -1.76 6.67 -19.46
C PHE A 145 -1.26 6.85 -20.90
N GLY A 146 -0.11 7.50 -21.09
CA GLY A 146 0.43 7.73 -22.44
C GLY A 146 -0.32 8.81 -23.24
N ALA A 147 -1.28 9.52 -22.64
CA ALA A 147 -1.84 10.72 -23.24
C ALA A 147 -0.81 11.86 -23.10
N MET A 148 -0.27 12.33 -24.23
CA MET A 148 0.60 13.49 -24.28
C MET A 148 -0.24 14.76 -24.41
N SER A 149 -0.06 15.72 -23.50
CA SER A 149 -0.50 17.10 -23.77
C SER A 149 0.56 17.85 -24.58
N ASP A 150 0.17 18.92 -25.26
CA ASP A 150 1.08 19.73 -26.09
C ASP A 150 2.24 20.37 -25.29
N GLU A 151 2.13 20.39 -23.96
CA GLU A 151 3.14 20.96 -23.05
C GLU A 151 4.01 19.89 -22.35
N VAL A 152 4.02 18.65 -22.84
CA VAL A 152 4.88 17.59 -22.29
C VAL A 152 6.34 17.83 -22.68
N THR A 153 7.22 17.90 -21.70
CA THR A 153 8.67 18.01 -21.91
C THR A 153 9.29 16.66 -22.28
N VAL A 154 10.44 16.67 -22.96
CA VAL A 154 11.21 15.44 -23.25
C VAL A 154 11.62 14.70 -21.96
N GLU A 155 11.86 15.42 -20.87
CA GLU A 155 12.13 14.78 -19.57
C GLU A 155 10.89 13.99 -19.09
N GLU A 156 9.70 14.58 -19.20
CA GLU A 156 8.44 13.91 -18.85
C GLU A 156 8.16 12.71 -19.75
N THR A 157 8.60 12.72 -21.02
CA THR A 157 8.43 11.56 -21.91
C THR A 157 9.26 10.34 -21.49
N THR A 158 10.33 10.56 -20.73
CA THR A 158 11.20 9.48 -20.22
C THR A 158 10.75 8.94 -18.86
N ARG A 159 9.75 9.55 -18.23
CA ARG A 159 9.23 9.09 -16.93
C ARG A 159 8.37 7.84 -17.12
N PRO A 160 8.34 6.91 -16.14
CA PRO A 160 7.42 5.78 -16.17
C PRO A 160 5.99 6.25 -16.36
N ILE A 161 5.26 5.63 -17.29
CA ILE A 161 3.83 5.91 -17.48
C ILE A 161 3.11 5.37 -16.25
N THR A 162 2.66 6.27 -15.39
CA THR A 162 1.80 5.92 -14.25
C THR A 162 0.38 6.37 -14.51
N GLY A 163 -0.58 5.71 -13.88
CA GLY A 163 -2.00 6.08 -13.97
C GLY A 163 -2.42 7.29 -13.15
N ARG A 164 -1.47 8.02 -12.53
CA ARG A 164 -1.75 9.08 -11.57
C ARG A 164 -1.81 10.47 -12.18
N GLN A 165 -2.52 11.37 -11.49
CA GLN A 165 -2.53 12.82 -11.76
C GLN A 165 -1.21 13.51 -11.36
N TRP A 166 -0.51 12.99 -10.34
CA TRP A 166 0.74 13.53 -9.84
C TRP A 166 1.81 12.45 -9.88
N SER A 167 3.02 12.78 -10.32
CA SER A 167 4.08 11.78 -10.49
C SER A 167 4.60 11.24 -9.16
N ASN A 168 4.41 11.96 -8.04
CA ASN A 168 5.13 11.74 -6.78
C ASN A 168 4.22 11.78 -5.53
N ARG A 169 3.09 11.06 -5.50
CA ARG A 169 2.47 10.77 -4.18
C ARG A 169 2.98 9.42 -3.69
N CYS A 170 3.65 9.45 -2.54
CA CYS A 170 4.07 8.23 -1.84
C CYS A 170 2.82 7.48 -1.40
N TYR A 171 2.77 6.16 -1.62
CA TYR A 171 1.76 5.33 -0.99
C TYR A 171 2.02 5.29 0.51
N THR A 172 0.99 5.44 1.32
CA THR A 172 1.09 5.21 2.75
C THR A 172 0.23 4.01 3.11
N PHE A 173 0.70 3.15 4.00
CA PHE A 173 -0.13 2.04 4.46
C PHE A 173 0.09 1.70 5.92
N LEU A 174 -0.89 1.01 6.49
CA LEU A 174 -0.85 0.49 7.85
C LEU A 174 -1.22 -0.99 7.82
N ILE A 175 -0.38 -1.83 8.41
CA ILE A 175 -0.68 -3.27 8.58
C ILE A 175 -0.74 -3.58 10.07
N ALA A 176 -1.87 -4.12 10.54
CA ALA A 176 -2.02 -4.57 11.91
C ALA A 176 -2.25 -6.09 11.99
N LEU A 177 -1.48 -6.79 12.83
CA LEU A 177 -1.55 -8.25 13.00
C LEU A 177 -2.39 -8.68 14.22
N GLY A 178 -3.67 -8.36 14.16
CA GLY A 178 -4.71 -8.81 15.09
C GLY A 178 -5.67 -7.67 15.38
N GLN A 179 -6.97 -7.95 15.45
CA GLN A 179 -8.02 -6.94 15.57
C GLN A 179 -8.21 -6.44 17.01
N GLY A 180 -7.80 -7.22 18.01
CA GLY A 180 -8.06 -6.92 19.43
C GLY A 180 -9.57 -6.90 19.74
N ALA A 181 -9.97 -6.23 20.83
CA ALA A 181 -11.38 -6.12 21.23
C ALA A 181 -12.18 -5.08 20.42
N CYS A 182 -11.50 -4.25 19.63
CA CYS A 182 -12.13 -3.23 18.79
C CYS A 182 -12.75 -3.88 17.55
N LYS A 183 -14.01 -3.54 17.26
CA LYS A 183 -14.68 -4.02 16.05
C LYS A 183 -14.29 -3.09 14.91
N VAL A 184 -13.75 -3.68 13.83
CA VAL A 184 -13.45 -3.08 12.53
C VAL A 184 -14.53 -2.15 11.95
N ARG A 185 -15.77 -2.24 12.44
CA ARG A 185 -16.91 -1.44 11.98
C ARG A 185 -16.67 0.08 12.03
N ASP A 186 -15.70 0.53 12.82
CA ASP A 186 -15.36 1.94 12.96
C ASP A 186 -14.18 2.39 12.07
N LEU A 187 -13.54 1.48 11.32
CA LEU A 187 -12.30 1.79 10.58
C LEU A 187 -12.48 2.89 9.53
N GLU A 188 -13.58 2.90 8.76
CA GLU A 188 -13.82 4.01 7.83
C GLU A 188 -14.08 5.33 8.57
N ALA A 189 -14.79 5.28 9.70
CA ALA A 189 -15.10 6.47 10.49
C ALA A 189 -13.81 7.04 11.09
N ASP A 190 -12.93 6.18 11.61
CA ASP A 190 -11.61 6.53 12.11
C ASP A 190 -10.75 7.16 11.01
N MET A 191 -10.71 6.54 9.82
CA MET A 191 -9.96 7.10 8.70
C MET A 191 -10.54 8.43 8.22
N ARG A 192 -11.86 8.60 8.18
CA ARG A 192 -12.48 9.89 7.87
C ARG A 192 -12.17 10.95 8.95
N ALA A 193 -12.25 10.58 10.22
CA ALA A 193 -11.98 11.47 11.36
C ALA A 193 -10.49 11.86 11.46
N SER A 194 -9.60 11.00 10.97
CA SER A 194 -8.15 11.25 10.95
C SER A 194 -7.73 12.39 10.01
N GLY A 195 -8.58 12.73 9.04
CA GLY A 195 -8.26 13.69 7.98
C GLY A 195 -7.34 13.14 6.88
N ILE A 196 -6.92 11.86 6.96
CA ILE A 196 -6.15 11.19 5.92
C ILE A 196 -7.01 11.07 4.66
N ARG A 197 -6.49 11.59 3.55
CA ARG A 197 -7.15 11.44 2.25
C ARG A 197 -6.94 10.01 1.74
N PRO A 198 -7.98 9.37 1.19
CA PRO A 198 -7.86 8.02 0.67
C PRO A 198 -6.90 7.93 -0.52
N ASN A 199 -6.67 9.00 -1.28
CA ASN A 199 -6.03 9.00 -2.60
C ASN A 199 -4.53 8.59 -2.70
N SER A 200 -3.97 7.87 -1.72
CA SER A 200 -2.76 7.02 -1.80
C SER A 200 -2.57 6.21 -0.51
N ALA A 201 -3.64 5.81 0.18
CA ALA A 201 -3.56 5.27 1.54
C ALA A 201 -4.35 3.96 1.70
N SER A 202 -3.86 3.02 2.51
CA SER A 202 -4.64 1.81 2.86
C SER A 202 -4.33 1.28 4.25
N VAL A 203 -5.30 0.60 4.85
CA VAL A 203 -5.17 -0.05 6.15
C VAL A 203 -5.60 -1.50 6.01
N LEU A 204 -4.69 -2.42 6.34
CA LEU A 204 -4.94 -3.85 6.36
C LEU A 204 -4.85 -4.37 7.80
N ILE A 205 -5.89 -5.03 8.26
CA ILE A 205 -5.91 -5.73 9.55
C ILE A 205 -6.05 -7.22 9.25
N LEU A 206 -5.11 -8.02 9.75
CA LEU A 206 -5.10 -9.48 9.65
C LEU A 206 -5.28 -10.08 11.04
N ASP A 207 -6.28 -10.93 11.23
CA ASP A 207 -6.58 -11.57 12.51
C ASP A 207 -6.75 -13.08 12.33
N GLU A 208 -6.21 -13.88 13.26
CA GLU A 208 -6.27 -15.35 13.17
C GLU A 208 -7.66 -15.92 13.48
N GLY A 209 -8.46 -15.24 14.30
CA GLY A 209 -9.81 -15.68 14.67
C GLY A 209 -10.90 -15.01 13.84
N GLU A 210 -10.74 -13.72 13.55
CA GLU A 210 -11.79 -12.87 12.97
C GLU A 210 -11.65 -12.66 11.45
N GLY A 211 -10.58 -13.18 10.83
CA GLY A 211 -10.28 -12.99 9.42
C GLY A 211 -9.56 -11.67 9.16
N ALA A 212 -9.83 -11.03 8.01
CA ALA A 212 -9.17 -9.80 7.65
C ALA A 212 -10.14 -8.68 7.27
N THR A 213 -9.59 -7.46 7.34
CA THR A 213 -10.26 -6.23 6.97
C THR A 213 -9.31 -5.35 6.19
N LEU A 214 -9.76 -4.83 5.06
CA LEU A 214 -9.01 -3.88 4.24
C LEU A 214 -9.83 -2.60 4.05
N CYS A 215 -9.33 -1.49 4.59
CA CYS A 215 -9.84 -0.15 4.29
C CYS A 215 -8.93 0.51 3.26
N THR A 216 -9.50 0.88 2.12
CA THR A 216 -8.75 1.23 0.91
C THR A 216 -9.55 2.26 0.11
N PRO A 217 -8.92 3.01 -0.81
CA PRO A 217 -9.58 4.07 -1.54
C PRO A 217 -10.65 3.48 -2.44
N ALA A 218 -11.79 4.12 -2.54
CA ALA A 218 -12.89 3.62 -3.33
C ALA A 218 -13.68 4.75 -3.99
N ARG A 219 -14.27 4.42 -5.14
CA ARG A 219 -15.15 5.31 -5.89
C ARG A 219 -16.50 4.64 -6.08
N LEU A 220 -17.56 5.36 -5.73
CA LEU A 220 -18.92 4.95 -6.04
C LEU A 220 -19.19 5.24 -7.53
N ARG A 221 -19.64 4.21 -8.26
CA ARG A 221 -20.22 4.35 -9.60
C ARG A 221 -21.69 3.94 -9.56
N GLU A 222 -22.46 4.38 -10.55
CA GLU A 222 -23.87 3.98 -10.71
C GLU A 222 -24.06 2.46 -10.70
N ASN A 223 -23.06 1.70 -11.20
CA ASN A 223 -23.08 0.24 -11.30
C ASN A 223 -22.24 -0.50 -10.23
N GLY A 224 -21.86 0.16 -9.13
CA GLY A 224 -21.16 -0.46 -8.01
C GLY A 224 -19.91 0.29 -7.54
N ILE A 225 -19.12 -0.35 -6.68
CA ILE A 225 -17.95 0.27 -6.03
C ILE A 225 -16.66 -0.12 -6.78
N GLU A 226 -15.83 0.87 -7.09
CA GLU A 226 -14.42 0.71 -7.43
C GLU A 226 -13.57 0.82 -6.19
N ILE A 227 -12.55 -0.01 -6.06
CA ILE A 227 -11.73 -0.06 -4.86
C ILE A 227 -10.26 -0.17 -5.30
N GLY A 228 -9.36 0.40 -4.51
CA GLY A 228 -7.92 0.38 -4.70
C GLY A 228 -7.44 1.42 -5.71
N VAL A 229 -6.26 1.18 -6.27
CA VAL A 229 -5.63 2.08 -7.26
C VAL A 229 -6.52 2.26 -8.50
N ALA A 230 -7.37 1.29 -8.81
CA ALA A 230 -8.35 1.39 -9.89
C ALA A 230 -9.35 2.56 -9.73
N ALA A 231 -9.67 2.94 -8.49
CA ALA A 231 -10.55 4.08 -8.20
C ALA A 231 -9.91 5.42 -8.59
N GLU A 232 -8.58 5.51 -8.52
CA GLU A 232 -7.81 6.71 -8.91
C GLU A 232 -7.56 6.79 -10.42
N VAL A 233 -7.32 5.63 -11.05
CA VAL A 233 -6.96 5.51 -12.46
C VAL A 233 -8.04 6.07 -13.40
N SER A 234 -9.32 5.95 -13.02
CA SER A 234 -10.45 6.32 -13.89
C SER A 234 -10.97 7.76 -13.74
N LEU A 235 -10.21 8.66 -13.09
CA LEU A 235 -10.65 10.04 -12.89
C LEU A 235 -10.35 10.95 -14.09
N ASP A 236 -11.36 11.68 -14.53
CA ASP A 236 -11.19 12.85 -15.40
C ASP A 236 -10.69 14.06 -14.56
N THR A 237 -9.91 14.96 -15.16
CA THR A 237 -9.11 15.96 -14.43
C THR A 237 -9.93 16.98 -13.61
N LEU A 238 -11.23 17.11 -13.91
CA LEU A 238 -12.14 18.09 -13.29
C LEU A 238 -12.93 17.54 -12.08
N ASP A 239 -12.89 16.23 -11.80
CA ASP A 239 -13.80 15.57 -10.83
C ASP A 239 -13.07 14.89 -9.64
N THR A 240 -11.76 15.12 -9.53
CA THR A 240 -10.81 14.30 -8.73
C THR A 240 -11.01 14.37 -7.21
N ALA A 241 -11.65 15.41 -6.68
CA ALA A 241 -11.76 15.63 -5.23
C ALA A 241 -13.11 15.19 -4.64
N LYS A 242 -14.12 14.88 -5.47
CA LYS A 242 -15.48 14.59 -5.01
C LYS A 242 -15.89 13.11 -5.12
N ALA A 243 -15.07 12.28 -5.77
CA ALA A 243 -15.47 10.91 -6.13
C ALA A 243 -14.78 9.79 -5.36
N ILE A 244 -13.68 10.05 -4.62
CA ILE A 244 -12.96 9.01 -3.87
C ILE A 244 -13.22 9.16 -2.37
N ASP A 245 -13.72 8.10 -1.74
CA ASP A 245 -13.91 7.95 -0.30
C ASP A 245 -13.24 6.66 0.19
N TRP A 246 -13.22 6.44 1.49
CA TRP A 246 -12.82 5.16 2.08
C TRP A 246 -13.91 4.10 1.88
N ALA A 247 -13.50 2.89 1.50
CA ALA A 247 -14.35 1.71 1.62
C ALA A 247 -13.63 0.61 2.40
N THR A 248 -14.37 -0.02 3.30
CA THR A 248 -13.93 -1.18 4.06
C THR A 248 -14.48 -2.46 3.44
N VAL A 249 -13.57 -3.37 3.15
CA VAL A 249 -13.86 -4.73 2.72
C VAL A 249 -13.57 -5.66 3.89
N GLN A 250 -14.60 -6.36 4.34
CA GLN A 250 -14.49 -7.43 5.32
C GLN A 250 -15.11 -8.70 4.73
N GLU A 251 -14.34 -9.77 4.61
CA GLU A 251 -14.87 -11.04 4.13
C GLU A 251 -15.49 -11.80 5.31
N THR A 252 -16.82 -11.96 5.28
CA THR A 252 -17.58 -12.70 6.29
C THR A 252 -17.94 -14.09 5.78
N GLY A 253 -18.01 -15.07 6.69
CA GLY A 253 -18.43 -16.44 6.35
C GLY A 253 -17.34 -17.31 5.70
N LEU A 254 -16.10 -16.83 5.61
CA LEU A 254 -14.93 -17.62 5.20
C LEU A 254 -14.11 -18.02 6.41
N GLU A 255 -13.31 -19.08 6.27
CA GLU A 255 -12.26 -19.38 7.23
C GLU A 255 -11.29 -18.20 7.32
N SER A 256 -10.89 -17.87 8.54
CA SER A 256 -10.06 -16.70 8.83
C SER A 256 -8.77 -16.65 8.00
N GLY A 257 -8.09 -17.80 7.84
CA GLY A 257 -6.90 -17.90 7.01
C GLY A 257 -7.14 -17.58 5.52
N VAL A 258 -8.28 -17.99 4.98
CA VAL A 258 -8.68 -17.68 3.58
C VAL A 258 -8.98 -16.20 3.42
N SER A 259 -9.74 -15.62 4.37
CA SER A 259 -10.04 -14.18 4.41
C SER A 259 -8.76 -13.34 4.44
N CYS A 260 -7.83 -13.69 5.33
CA CYS A 260 -6.51 -13.05 5.41
C CYS A 260 -5.71 -13.17 4.12
N ALA A 261 -5.66 -14.37 3.52
CA ALA A 261 -4.93 -14.60 2.29
C ALA A 261 -5.44 -13.72 1.14
N ARG A 262 -6.76 -13.64 0.97
CA ARG A 262 -7.40 -12.89 -0.13
C ARG A 262 -7.23 -11.39 0.04
N LEU A 263 -7.40 -10.85 1.25
CA LEU A 263 -7.24 -9.41 1.49
C LEU A 263 -5.77 -8.98 1.50
N LEU A 264 -4.85 -9.84 1.93
CA LEU A 264 -3.42 -9.60 1.77
C LEU A 264 -3.02 -9.57 0.29
N HIS A 265 -3.49 -10.53 -0.50
CA HIS A 265 -3.27 -10.54 -1.95
C HIS A 265 -3.78 -9.26 -2.60
N ARG A 266 -4.98 -8.81 -2.24
CA ARG A 266 -5.57 -7.56 -2.75
C ARG A 266 -4.76 -6.32 -2.36
N PHE A 267 -4.29 -6.24 -1.12
CA PHE A 267 -3.41 -5.16 -0.68
C PHE A 267 -2.09 -5.13 -1.46
N VAL A 268 -1.44 -6.29 -1.63
CA VAL A 268 -0.18 -6.39 -2.40
C VAL A 268 -0.38 -5.99 -3.85
N THR A 269 -1.47 -6.47 -4.45
CA THR A 269 -1.96 -6.10 -5.79
C THR A 269 -2.03 -4.56 -5.91
N ASP A 270 -2.71 -3.89 -4.98
CA ASP A 270 -2.84 -2.43 -4.98
C ASP A 270 -1.47 -1.74 -4.83
N LEU A 271 -0.61 -2.25 -3.94
CA LEU A 271 0.76 -1.75 -3.79
C LEU A 271 1.56 -1.90 -5.08
N GLN A 272 1.52 -3.05 -5.76
CA GLN A 272 2.25 -3.26 -7.01
C GLN A 272 1.71 -2.38 -8.15
N LEU A 273 0.39 -2.17 -8.25
CA LEU A 273 -0.20 -1.19 -9.16
C LEU A 273 0.32 0.22 -8.84
N HIS A 274 0.43 0.55 -7.55
CA HIS A 274 0.96 1.83 -7.12
C HIS A 274 2.43 2.00 -7.55
N LEU A 275 3.24 0.95 -7.41
CA LEU A 275 4.66 0.99 -7.77
C LEU A 275 4.89 0.94 -9.28
N GLY A 276 3.86 0.63 -10.08
CA GLY A 276 4.00 0.39 -11.52
C GLY A 276 4.74 -0.92 -11.86
N THR A 277 5.11 -1.71 -10.84
CA THR A 277 5.84 -2.97 -11.00
C THR A 277 4.98 -4.06 -11.62
N TRP A 278 3.66 -3.94 -11.49
CA TRP A 278 2.74 -4.86 -12.15
C TRP A 278 2.58 -4.58 -13.66
N TYR A 279 2.90 -3.36 -14.12
CA TYR A 279 2.73 -3.01 -15.55
C TYR A 279 3.91 -3.48 -16.42
N ASP A 280 5.13 -3.56 -15.87
CA ASP A 280 6.31 -3.94 -16.63
C ASP A 280 6.29 -5.42 -17.10
N GLU A 281 5.62 -6.32 -16.38
CA GLU A 281 5.40 -7.70 -16.81
C GLU A 281 4.23 -7.86 -17.81
N TYR A 282 3.39 -6.83 -17.98
CA TYR A 282 2.09 -6.92 -18.68
C TYR A 282 1.92 -5.94 -19.86
N ILE A 283 3.01 -5.57 -20.54
CA ILE A 283 3.01 -4.84 -21.85
C ILE A 283 2.27 -5.62 -22.98
N ASN A 284 1.59 -6.74 -22.66
CA ASN A 284 0.76 -7.49 -23.60
C ASN A 284 -0.76 -7.31 -23.31
N PRO A 285 -1.47 -6.46 -24.07
CA PRO A 285 -2.91 -6.18 -23.92
C PRO A 285 -3.82 -7.43 -23.92
N SER A 286 -3.37 -8.54 -24.51
CA SER A 286 -4.14 -9.79 -24.59
C SER A 286 -4.32 -10.50 -23.25
N HIS A 287 -3.53 -10.17 -22.21
CA HIS A 287 -3.67 -10.76 -20.88
C HIS A 287 -4.79 -10.15 -20.03
N TYR A 288 -5.16 -8.88 -20.27
CA TYR A 288 -6.33 -8.26 -19.63
C TYR A 288 -7.64 -9.01 -19.93
N ALA A 289 -7.74 -9.61 -21.12
CA ALA A 289 -8.90 -10.43 -21.51
C ALA A 289 -9.01 -11.76 -20.75
N LYS A 290 -7.94 -12.21 -20.08
CA LYS A 290 -7.85 -13.50 -19.37
C LYS A 290 -8.02 -13.41 -17.85
N LEU A 291 -7.97 -12.21 -17.25
CA LEU A 291 -8.26 -11.97 -15.82
C LEU A 291 -9.75 -12.12 -15.44
N GLY A 292 -10.54 -12.71 -16.33
CA GLY A 292 -11.87 -13.22 -16.02
C GLY A 292 -12.95 -12.16 -15.77
N PRO A 293 -14.20 -12.59 -15.59
CA PRO A 293 -15.39 -11.72 -15.62
C PRO A 293 -15.44 -10.63 -14.53
N VAL A 294 -14.59 -10.71 -13.49
CA VAL A 294 -14.58 -9.77 -12.36
C VAL A 294 -14.02 -8.40 -12.75
N LEU A 295 -13.05 -8.35 -13.68
CA LEU A 295 -12.57 -7.10 -14.29
C LEU A 295 -13.20 -6.87 -15.68
N THR A 296 -13.55 -7.94 -16.41
CA THR A 296 -14.01 -7.85 -17.81
C THR A 296 -15.48 -7.40 -17.97
N ARG A 297 -16.36 -7.61 -16.97
CA ARG A 297 -17.75 -7.09 -17.04
C ARG A 297 -17.81 -5.56 -17.12
N ARG A 298 -16.70 -4.85 -16.90
CA ARG A 298 -16.65 -3.40 -16.96
C ARG A 298 -16.44 -2.79 -18.35
N HIS A 299 -15.87 -3.53 -19.31
CA HIS A 299 -15.63 -2.99 -20.65
C HIS A 299 -16.58 -3.52 -21.73
N ALA A 300 -17.31 -4.61 -21.47
CA ALA A 300 -18.29 -5.15 -22.44
C ALA A 300 -19.60 -4.33 -22.51
N GLY A 301 -19.82 -3.39 -21.59
CA GLY A 301 -21.00 -2.51 -21.57
C GLY A 301 -20.97 -1.38 -22.60
N GLU A 302 -19.82 -1.08 -23.21
CA GLU A 302 -19.65 0.07 -24.12
C GLU A 302 -19.71 -0.29 -25.61
N ARG A 303 -20.06 -1.54 -25.97
CA ARG A 303 -20.22 -1.96 -27.39
C ARG A 303 -21.63 -2.41 -27.78
N LYS A 304 -22.65 -2.07 -26.99
CA LYS A 304 -24.06 -2.29 -27.36
C LYS A 304 -24.91 -1.03 -27.20
N LEU A 305 -24.43 0.09 -27.73
CA LEU A 305 -25.26 1.20 -28.17
C LEU A 305 -24.64 1.75 -29.46
N GLY A 306 -24.91 1.02 -30.54
CA GLY A 306 -24.74 1.39 -31.93
C GLY A 306 -25.81 0.62 -32.70
#